data_AF-A0A1I5TTI8-F1
#
_entry.id   AF-A0A1I5TTI8-F1
#
_cell.length_a   1.000
_cell.length_b   1.000
_cell.length_c   1.000
_cell.angle_alpha   90.00
_cell.angle_beta   90.00
_cell.angle_gamma   90.00
#
_symmetry.space_group_name_H-M   'P 1'
#
loop_
_entity.id
_entity.type
_entity.pdbx_description
1 polymer ?
#
loop_
_entity_poly.entity_id
_entity_poly.type
_entity_poly.pdbx_seq_one_letter_code
_entity_poly.pdbx_strand_id
1 'polypeptide(L)'
;MRSYEEIRDERRQRLGLSPWEDLRQAYLENSIYLGAEAPRNCQEIEKNSDHMLVNRILLDLGLERVRKEGLDPDSCEALEILDEAHGIASDITGAFFQAVSAAQRRGAELEVAEARRAFSMRFRGEPRWFLSEVKKHGELQVDRDGLEYAVGRYLDSPYRDLQVDRLLVQALSDMEITAYVEEQVRPNPFPGRSRLQVQRASLLVGWLKVSAKAAGVLALYLVGLVGLYALVPNLPAAWLIAAGLAGGVIYLLFTLAVLVSAIRAGPKWRRMRETTETLIDKMTSFHVEMRGSGPISVRYLRDRMQQLTEAGVIWPQSLWSLLDDLEARAVARI
;
A
#
# COMPACT_ATOMS: atom_id res chain seq x y z
N MET A 1 14.63 6.39 46.86
CA MET A 1 14.55 5.97 45.45
C MET A 1 14.61 4.45 45.50
N ARG A 2 13.55 3.75 45.11
CA ARG A 2 13.58 2.27 45.08
C ARG A 2 14.54 1.82 43.97
N SER A 3 15.26 0.72 44.18
CA SER A 3 16.10 0.17 43.11
C SER A 3 15.20 -0.41 42.00
N TYR A 4 15.72 -0.53 40.78
CA TYR A 4 14.97 -1.16 39.68
C TYR A 4 14.62 -2.62 40.00
N GLU A 5 15.51 -3.33 40.70
CA GLU A 5 15.31 -4.70 41.18
C GLU A 5 14.14 -4.78 42.18
N GLU A 6 14.05 -3.85 43.15
CA GLU A 6 12.94 -3.81 44.11
C GLU A 6 11.59 -3.61 43.41
N ILE A 7 11.53 -2.73 42.39
CA ILE A 7 10.31 -2.48 41.62
C ILE A 7 9.92 -3.72 40.80
N ARG A 8 10.92 -4.40 40.19
CA ARG A 8 10.71 -5.61 39.40
C ARG A 8 10.21 -6.77 40.26
N ASP A 9 10.80 -6.99 41.42
CA ASP A 9 10.41 -8.07 42.33
C ASP A 9 9.02 -7.83 42.95
N GLU A 10 8.71 -6.59 43.34
CA GLU A 10 7.37 -6.22 43.82
C GLU A 10 6.31 -6.45 42.73
N ARG A 11 6.62 -6.12 41.47
CA ARG A 11 5.76 -6.39 40.31
C ARG A 11 5.56 -7.89 40.10
N ARG A 12 6.64 -8.68 40.10
CA ARG A 12 6.60 -10.15 39.98
C ARG A 12 5.71 -10.77 41.06
N GLN A 13 5.91 -10.40 42.32
CA GLN A 13 5.11 -10.89 43.45
C GLN A 13 3.64 -10.49 43.33
N ARG A 14 3.36 -9.25 42.93
CA ARG A 14 1.99 -8.73 42.80
C ARG A 14 1.21 -9.44 41.70
N LEU A 15 1.86 -9.78 40.59
CA LEU A 15 1.22 -10.38 39.42
C LEU A 15 1.35 -11.92 39.37
N GLY A 16 2.15 -12.51 40.25
CA GLY A 16 2.41 -13.96 40.26
C GLY A 16 3.13 -14.45 39.00
N LEU A 17 3.91 -13.58 38.35
CA LEU A 17 4.60 -13.91 37.10
C LEU A 17 5.88 -14.69 37.37
N SER A 18 6.14 -15.70 36.55
CA SER A 18 7.46 -16.30 36.46
C SER A 18 8.48 -15.29 35.93
N PRO A 19 9.80 -15.45 36.22
CA PRO A 19 10.84 -14.58 35.68
C PRO A 19 10.78 -14.41 34.16
N TRP A 20 10.40 -15.48 33.44
CA TRP A 20 10.22 -15.47 31.99
C TRP A 20 9.02 -14.65 31.52
N GLU A 21 7.89 -14.75 32.23
CA GLU A 21 6.69 -13.98 31.87
C GLU A 21 6.88 -12.49 32.18
N ASP A 22 7.59 -12.16 33.27
CA ASP A 22 7.96 -10.79 33.60
C ASP A 22 8.86 -10.17 32.51
N LEU A 23 9.89 -10.92 32.08
CA LEU A 23 10.79 -10.48 31.01
C LEU A 23 10.04 -10.30 29.68
N ARG A 24 9.23 -11.29 29.28
CA ARG A 24 8.36 -11.21 28.10
C ARG A 24 7.46 -9.98 28.15
N GLN A 25 6.82 -9.75 29.29
CA GLN A 25 5.89 -8.64 29.47
C GLN A 25 6.62 -7.29 29.36
N ALA A 26 7.86 -7.18 29.85
CA ALA A 26 8.66 -5.99 29.70
C ALA A 26 8.94 -5.66 28.21
N TYR A 27 9.34 -6.65 27.39
CA TYR A 27 9.51 -6.44 25.95
C TYR A 27 8.21 -6.04 25.25
N LEU A 28 7.10 -6.70 25.58
CA LEU A 28 5.79 -6.37 24.99
C LEU A 28 5.34 -4.97 25.37
N GLU A 29 5.60 -4.51 26.60
CA GLU A 29 5.28 -3.15 27.04
C GLU A 29 6.13 -2.10 26.32
N ASN A 30 7.41 -2.40 26.10
CA ASN A 30 8.31 -1.54 25.31
C ASN A 30 7.93 -1.51 23.81
N SER A 31 7.11 -2.45 23.35
CA SER A 31 6.61 -2.52 21.98
C SER A 31 5.29 -1.78 21.77
N ILE A 32 4.72 -1.17 22.82
CA ILE A 32 3.51 -0.36 22.73
C ILE A 32 3.89 1.06 22.29
N TYR A 33 3.30 1.50 21.18
CA TYR A 33 3.46 2.81 20.59
C TYR A 33 2.49 3.84 21.17
N LEU A 34 1.26 3.47 21.54
CA LEU A 34 0.32 4.41 22.16
C LEU A 34 0.62 4.60 23.64
N GLY A 35 0.77 5.85 24.06
CA GLY A 35 0.94 6.20 25.46
C GLY A 35 -0.32 5.93 26.30
N ALA A 36 -0.16 6.02 27.63
CA ALA A 36 -1.24 5.76 28.59
C ALA A 36 -2.42 6.74 28.46
N GLU A 37 -2.18 7.91 27.86
CA GLU A 37 -3.16 8.96 27.55
C GLU A 37 -4.08 8.63 26.36
N ALA A 38 -3.71 7.67 25.51
CA ALA A 38 -4.53 7.29 24.37
C ALA A 38 -5.87 6.66 24.83
N PRO A 39 -6.95 6.76 24.04
CA PRO A 39 -8.23 6.15 24.39
C PRO A 39 -8.09 4.63 24.62
N ARG A 40 -8.77 4.09 25.66
CA ARG A 40 -8.63 2.68 26.06
C ARG A 40 -8.91 1.69 24.92
N ASN A 41 -9.92 1.97 24.11
CA ASN A 41 -10.27 1.18 22.92
C ASN A 41 -9.14 1.19 21.86
N CYS A 42 -8.42 2.29 21.69
CA CYS A 42 -7.26 2.37 20.79
C CYS A 42 -6.07 1.56 21.34
N GLN A 43 -5.81 1.63 22.66
CA GLN A 43 -4.81 0.78 23.31
C GLN A 43 -5.15 -0.71 23.19
N GLU A 44 -6.42 -1.08 23.34
CA GLU A 44 -6.88 -2.47 23.13
C GLU A 44 -6.72 -2.91 21.68
N ILE A 45 -6.96 -2.01 20.72
CA ILE A 45 -6.72 -2.31 19.29
C ILE A 45 -5.24 -2.61 19.05
N GLU A 46 -4.34 -1.78 19.57
CA GLU A 46 -2.91 -2.01 19.44
C GLU A 46 -2.48 -3.33 20.10
N LYS A 47 -2.95 -3.61 21.32
CA LYS A 47 -2.65 -4.86 22.02
C LYS A 47 -3.18 -6.11 21.31
N ASN A 48 -4.20 -5.96 20.46
CA ASN A 48 -4.79 -7.06 19.67
C ASN A 48 -4.47 -6.93 18.17
N SER A 49 -3.43 -6.17 17.84
CA SER A 49 -3.07 -5.86 16.47
C SER A 49 -2.18 -6.92 15.83
N ASP A 50 -2.01 -6.82 14.51
CA ASP A 50 -1.06 -7.65 13.77
C ASP A 50 0.38 -7.37 14.25
N HIS A 51 0.70 -6.13 14.63
CA HIS A 51 2.02 -5.74 15.14
C HIS A 51 2.35 -6.49 16.44
N MET A 52 1.40 -6.47 17.37
CA MET A 52 1.59 -7.10 18.67
C MET A 52 1.57 -8.63 18.56
N LEU A 53 0.87 -9.18 17.56
CA LEU A 53 0.94 -10.60 17.25
C LEU A 53 2.35 -11.03 16.83
N VAL A 54 2.98 -10.33 15.89
CA VAL A 54 4.36 -10.61 15.45
C VAL A 54 5.33 -10.53 16.62
N ASN A 55 5.24 -9.47 17.43
CA ASN A 55 6.09 -9.30 18.61
C ASN A 55 5.94 -10.46 19.60
N ARG A 56 4.70 -10.86 19.92
CA ARG A 56 4.45 -12.00 20.81
C ARG A 56 5.05 -13.29 20.28
N ILE A 57 4.79 -13.62 19.03
CA ILE A 57 5.24 -14.88 18.43
C ILE A 57 6.78 -14.95 18.40
N LEU A 58 7.45 -13.89 17.93
CA LEU A 58 8.91 -13.91 17.84
C LEU A 58 9.57 -13.92 19.23
N LEU A 59 9.03 -13.18 20.21
CA LEU A 59 9.50 -13.26 21.60
C LEU A 59 9.26 -14.65 22.20
N ASP A 60 8.13 -15.29 21.90
CA ASP A 60 7.83 -16.65 22.38
C ASP A 60 8.84 -17.66 21.81
N LEU A 61 9.19 -17.57 20.52
CA LEU A 61 10.25 -18.38 19.91
C LEU A 61 11.63 -18.12 20.53
N GLY A 62 11.94 -16.86 20.83
CA GLY A 62 13.17 -16.47 21.54
C GLY A 62 13.23 -17.14 22.93
N LEU A 63 12.16 -17.05 23.71
CA LEU A 63 12.07 -17.67 25.03
C LEU A 63 12.17 -19.20 24.98
N GLU A 64 11.55 -19.83 23.98
CA GLU A 64 11.68 -21.28 23.76
C GLU A 64 13.14 -21.68 23.51
N ARG A 65 13.86 -20.89 22.71
CA ARG A 65 15.28 -21.10 22.45
C ARG A 65 16.12 -20.95 23.72
N VAL A 66 15.96 -19.85 24.44
CA VAL A 66 16.68 -19.60 25.71
C VAL A 66 16.46 -20.75 26.70
N ARG A 67 15.22 -21.22 26.85
CA ARG A 67 14.88 -22.36 27.73
C ARG A 67 15.52 -23.66 27.27
N LYS A 68 15.55 -23.92 25.96
CA LYS A 68 16.19 -25.11 25.38
C LYS A 68 17.70 -25.11 25.60
N GLU A 69 18.31 -23.94 25.61
CA GLU A 69 19.74 -23.75 25.89
C GLU A 69 20.06 -23.77 27.40
N GLY A 70 19.03 -23.78 28.27
CA GLY A 70 19.20 -23.86 29.72
C GLY A 70 19.78 -22.60 30.35
N LEU A 71 19.61 -21.44 29.68
CA LEU A 71 20.13 -20.17 30.14
C LEU A 71 19.27 -19.58 31.27
N ASP A 72 19.92 -18.82 32.15
CA ASP A 72 19.22 -18.10 33.21
C ASP A 72 18.47 -16.87 32.63
N PRO A 73 17.24 -16.55 33.08
CA PRO A 73 16.46 -15.42 32.57
C PRO A 73 17.16 -14.07 32.65
N ASP A 74 18.06 -13.90 33.62
CA ASP A 74 18.77 -12.64 33.85
C ASP A 74 20.22 -12.71 33.31
N SER A 75 20.60 -13.78 32.60
CA SER A 75 21.89 -13.89 31.91
C SER A 75 21.98 -12.97 30.70
N CYS A 76 23.19 -12.49 30.39
CA CYS A 76 23.42 -11.62 29.22
C CYS A 76 23.05 -12.34 27.92
N GLU A 77 23.38 -13.63 27.82
CA GLU A 77 23.12 -14.46 26.65
C GLU A 77 21.61 -14.66 26.41
N ALA A 78 20.81 -14.81 27.47
CA ALA A 78 19.36 -14.88 27.35
C ALA A 78 18.78 -13.55 26.82
N LEU A 79 19.27 -12.42 27.33
CA LEU A 79 18.84 -11.09 26.88
C LEU A 79 19.23 -10.84 25.42
N GLU A 80 20.41 -11.24 24.97
CA GLU A 80 20.84 -11.11 23.57
C GLU A 80 19.93 -11.87 22.60
N ILE A 81 19.52 -13.10 22.94
CA ILE A 81 18.58 -13.88 22.12
C ILE A 81 17.21 -13.18 22.03
N LEU A 82 16.74 -12.62 23.13
CA LEU A 82 15.45 -11.92 23.17
C LEU A 82 15.51 -10.58 22.45
N ASP A 83 16.60 -9.84 22.57
CA ASP A 83 16.86 -8.61 21.82
C ASP A 83 16.94 -8.89 20.32
N GLU A 84 17.53 -10.01 19.90
CA GLU A 84 17.55 -10.42 18.50
C GLU A 84 16.13 -10.67 17.97
N ALA A 85 15.33 -11.48 18.69
CA ALA A 85 13.96 -11.80 18.32
C ALA A 85 13.05 -10.55 18.31
N HIS A 86 13.18 -9.70 19.34
CA HIS A 86 12.48 -8.43 19.43
C HIS A 86 12.91 -7.45 18.34
N GLY A 87 14.20 -7.41 18.01
CA GLY A 87 14.74 -6.58 16.94
C GLY A 87 14.17 -6.95 15.57
N ILE A 88 14.06 -8.25 15.26
CA ILE A 88 13.42 -8.72 14.03
C ILE A 88 11.94 -8.35 14.00
N ALA A 89 11.22 -8.55 15.12
CA ALA A 89 9.82 -8.14 15.23
C ALA A 89 9.64 -6.63 15.01
N SER A 90 10.51 -5.84 15.65
CA SER A 90 10.52 -4.39 15.57
C SER A 90 10.81 -3.89 14.16
N ASP A 91 11.74 -4.51 13.43
CA ASP A 91 12.01 -4.18 12.02
C ASP A 91 10.78 -4.46 11.14
N ILE A 92 10.15 -5.62 11.31
CA ILE A 92 8.92 -5.99 10.57
C ILE A 92 7.80 -4.97 10.85
N THR A 93 7.52 -4.70 12.12
CA THR A 93 6.42 -3.79 12.50
C THR A 93 6.77 -2.33 12.24
N GLY A 94 8.06 -1.99 12.28
CA GLY A 94 8.60 -0.67 12.02
C GLY A 94 8.47 -0.25 10.56
N ALA A 95 8.41 -1.19 9.62
CA ALA A 95 8.08 -0.88 8.23
C ALA A 95 6.67 -0.24 8.09
N PHE A 96 5.77 -0.45 9.05
CA PHE A 96 4.43 0.16 9.08
C PHE A 96 4.37 1.45 9.93
N PHE A 97 5.54 1.94 10.39
CA PHE A 97 5.63 3.04 11.35
C PHE A 97 5.08 4.37 10.82
N GLN A 98 5.01 4.60 9.51
CA GLN A 98 4.43 5.85 8.99
C GLN A 98 2.97 6.02 9.44
N ALA A 99 2.17 4.96 9.37
CA ALA A 99 0.79 4.97 9.84
C ALA A 99 0.70 5.13 11.37
N VAL A 100 1.59 4.44 12.09
CA VAL A 100 1.68 4.47 13.56
C VAL A 100 2.09 5.85 14.06
N SER A 101 3.10 6.48 13.46
CA SER A 101 3.61 7.80 13.85
C SER A 101 2.56 8.90 13.67
N ALA A 102 1.76 8.83 12.60
CA ALA A 102 0.63 9.72 12.39
C ALA A 102 -0.49 9.51 13.44
N ALA A 103 -0.66 8.29 13.93
CA ALA A 103 -1.53 7.97 15.05
C ALA A 103 -0.96 8.48 16.39
N GLN A 104 0.32 8.25 16.67
CA GLN A 104 1.01 8.71 17.88
C GLN A 104 0.92 10.22 18.05
N ARG A 105 1.18 11.00 16.99
CA ARG A 105 1.07 12.46 17.02
C ARG A 105 -0.33 12.97 17.36
N ARG A 106 -1.37 12.16 17.10
CA ARG A 106 -2.77 12.51 17.37
C ARG A 106 -3.28 12.03 18.73
N GLY A 107 -2.58 11.10 19.38
CA GLY A 107 -2.79 10.73 20.78
C GLY A 107 -4.28 10.54 21.17
N ALA A 108 -4.77 11.38 22.08
CA ALA A 108 -6.13 11.37 22.62
C ALA A 108 -7.25 11.57 21.57
N GLU A 109 -6.92 12.10 20.39
CA GLU A 109 -7.87 12.40 19.31
C GLU A 109 -8.00 11.28 18.27
N LEU A 110 -7.28 10.16 18.46
CA LEU A 110 -7.28 9.07 17.49
C LEU A 110 -8.61 8.31 17.47
N GLU A 111 -9.27 8.30 16.30
CA GLU A 111 -10.47 7.51 16.11
C GLU A 111 -10.18 6.01 16.04
N VAL A 112 -11.12 5.18 16.50
CA VAL A 112 -11.04 3.71 16.49
C VAL A 112 -10.71 3.14 15.11
N ALA A 113 -11.35 3.67 14.06
CA ALA A 113 -11.13 3.20 12.69
C ALA A 113 -9.71 3.51 12.20
N GLU A 114 -9.15 4.65 12.60
CA GLU A 114 -7.78 5.03 12.27
C GLU A 114 -6.76 4.19 13.02
N ALA A 115 -6.96 3.97 14.33
CA ALA A 115 -6.13 3.06 15.11
C ALA A 115 -6.10 1.64 14.49
N ARG A 116 -7.27 1.11 14.10
CA ARG A 116 -7.36 -0.20 13.44
C ARG A 116 -6.60 -0.28 12.13
N ARG A 117 -6.48 0.82 11.38
CA ARG A 117 -5.68 0.87 10.15
C ARG A 117 -4.20 1.01 10.47
N ALA A 118 -3.84 1.90 11.39
CA ALA A 118 -2.46 2.19 11.74
C ALA A 118 -1.70 0.97 12.29
N PHE A 119 -2.38 0.10 13.03
CA PHE A 119 -1.78 -1.09 13.63
C PHE A 119 -2.08 -2.39 12.85
N SER A 120 -2.66 -2.33 11.66
CA SER A 120 -2.84 -3.53 10.82
C SER A 120 -1.74 -3.59 9.79
N MET A 121 -1.10 -4.75 9.68
CA MET A 121 -0.14 -5.05 8.61
C MET A 121 -0.83 -5.49 7.31
N ARG A 122 -2.17 -5.46 7.30
CA ARG A 122 -3.03 -5.96 6.23
C ARG A 122 -4.05 -4.90 5.86
N PHE A 123 -4.37 -4.80 4.58
CA PHE A 123 -5.35 -3.83 4.10
C PHE A 123 -6.77 -4.27 4.45
N ARG A 124 -7.45 -3.59 5.39
CA ARG A 124 -8.75 -4.01 5.96
C ARG A 124 -9.99 -3.81 5.07
N GLY A 125 -9.84 -3.77 3.75
CA GLY A 125 -10.97 -3.66 2.83
C GLY A 125 -11.88 -4.89 2.87
N GLU A 126 -13.20 -4.67 2.87
CA GLU A 126 -14.14 -5.74 2.52
C GLU A 126 -13.96 -6.09 1.03
N PRO A 127 -13.94 -7.39 0.67
CA PRO A 127 -13.84 -7.86 -0.72
C PRO A 127 -14.71 -7.09 -1.73
N ARG A 128 -15.97 -6.84 -1.35
CA ARG A 128 -16.97 -6.18 -2.19
C ARG A 128 -16.69 -4.69 -2.42
N TRP A 129 -15.94 -4.08 -1.51
CA TRP A 129 -15.69 -2.63 -1.47
C TRP A 129 -14.21 -2.30 -1.63
N PHE A 130 -13.38 -3.26 -2.03
CA PHE A 130 -11.92 -3.11 -2.08
C PHE A 130 -11.49 -1.85 -2.86
N LEU A 131 -12.02 -1.67 -4.08
CA LEU A 131 -11.74 -0.49 -4.92
C LEU A 131 -12.17 0.83 -4.27
N SER A 132 -13.34 0.86 -3.63
CA SER A 132 -13.83 2.07 -2.95
C SER A 132 -13.03 2.38 -1.69
N GLU A 133 -12.59 1.35 -0.97
CA GLU A 133 -11.75 1.49 0.22
C GLU A 133 -10.37 2.02 -0.16
N VAL A 134 -9.70 1.46 -1.17
CA VAL A 134 -8.41 1.99 -1.66
C VAL A 134 -8.57 3.43 -2.17
N LYS A 135 -9.67 3.74 -2.86
CA LYS A 135 -9.93 5.12 -3.31
C LYS A 135 -10.13 6.11 -2.14
N LYS A 136 -10.74 5.66 -1.04
CA LYS A 136 -11.08 6.49 0.11
C LYS A 136 -9.91 6.64 1.08
N HIS A 137 -9.14 5.58 1.26
CA HIS A 137 -8.12 5.47 2.29
C HIS A 137 -6.68 5.42 1.76
N GLY A 138 -6.51 5.29 0.44
CA GLY A 138 -5.21 5.11 -0.19
C GLY A 138 -4.71 3.66 -0.11
N GLU A 139 -3.45 3.49 -0.47
CA GLU A 139 -2.68 2.27 -0.35
C GLU A 139 -2.35 1.96 1.11
N LEU A 140 -1.95 0.71 1.35
CA LEU A 140 -1.37 0.31 2.62
C LEU A 140 -0.11 1.14 2.89
N GLN A 141 -0.12 1.92 3.97
CA GLN A 141 0.98 2.80 4.33
C GLN A 141 2.13 1.96 4.91
N VAL A 142 3.09 1.61 4.07
CA VAL A 142 4.25 0.78 4.43
C VAL A 142 5.52 1.31 3.76
N ASP A 143 6.61 1.31 4.50
CA ASP A 143 7.96 1.46 3.97
C ASP A 143 8.36 0.16 3.28
N ARG A 144 8.23 0.13 1.94
CA ARG A 144 8.51 -1.05 1.12
C ARG A 144 9.91 -1.58 1.33
N ASP A 145 10.91 -0.71 1.27
CA ASP A 145 12.32 -1.10 1.39
C ASP A 145 12.60 -1.62 2.81
N GLY A 146 12.03 -0.96 3.83
CA GLY A 146 12.09 -1.41 5.21
C GLY A 146 11.46 -2.80 5.41
N LEU A 147 10.30 -3.06 4.81
CA LEU A 147 9.64 -4.38 4.91
C LEU A 147 10.44 -5.47 4.18
N GLU A 148 10.95 -5.19 2.97
CA GLU A 148 11.77 -6.15 2.22
C GLU A 148 13.05 -6.51 2.99
N TYR A 149 13.71 -5.53 3.61
CA TYR A 149 14.85 -5.75 4.50
C TYR A 149 14.49 -6.58 5.74
N ALA A 150 13.39 -6.23 6.42
CA ALA A 150 12.94 -6.92 7.62
C ALA A 150 12.56 -8.39 7.34
N VAL A 151 11.94 -8.66 6.19
CA VAL A 151 11.66 -10.03 5.73
C VAL A 151 12.95 -10.80 5.47
N GLY A 152 13.98 -10.16 4.90
CA GLY A 152 15.31 -10.77 4.75
C GLY A 152 15.90 -11.19 6.10
N ARG A 153 15.93 -10.28 7.08
CA ARG A 153 16.39 -10.60 8.45
C ARG A 153 15.58 -11.72 9.10
N TYR A 154 14.26 -11.70 8.92
CA TYR A 154 13.39 -12.77 9.39
C TYR A 154 13.80 -14.11 8.76
N LEU A 155 13.95 -14.17 7.44
CA LEU A 155 14.38 -15.35 6.68
C LEU A 155 15.81 -15.83 6.94
N ASP A 156 16.67 -15.00 7.52
CA ASP A 156 18.02 -15.40 7.95
C ASP A 156 18.08 -15.86 9.42
N SER A 157 17.07 -15.52 10.21
CA SER A 157 17.01 -15.83 11.64
C SER A 157 16.65 -17.30 11.93
N PRO A 158 16.79 -17.81 13.17
CA PRO A 158 16.24 -19.12 13.54
C PRO A 158 14.75 -19.08 13.92
N TYR A 159 14.12 -17.91 13.95
CA TYR A 159 12.74 -17.74 14.41
C TYR A 159 11.77 -17.91 13.22
N ARG A 160 11.14 -19.09 13.07
CA ARG A 160 10.12 -19.35 12.03
C ARG A 160 8.78 -19.72 12.66
N ASP A 161 7.73 -19.02 12.24
CA ASP A 161 6.35 -19.36 12.61
C ASP A 161 5.41 -19.18 11.42
N LEU A 162 4.49 -20.13 11.25
CA LEU A 162 3.57 -20.16 10.11
C LEU A 162 2.58 -18.99 10.11
N GLN A 163 2.20 -18.46 11.26
CA GLN A 163 1.31 -17.30 11.33
C GLN A 163 2.05 -16.02 10.91
N VAL A 164 3.31 -15.89 11.28
CA VAL A 164 4.18 -14.78 10.82
C VAL A 164 4.41 -14.90 9.31
N ASP A 165 4.73 -16.11 8.82
CA ASP A 165 4.89 -16.37 7.38
C ASP A 165 3.63 -15.95 6.60
N ARG A 166 2.46 -16.40 7.06
CA ARG A 166 1.17 -16.05 6.44
C ARG A 166 0.91 -14.55 6.47
N LEU A 167 1.18 -13.90 7.60
CA LEU A 167 0.96 -12.47 7.76
C LEU A 167 1.87 -11.65 6.84
N LEU A 168 3.15 -12.02 6.71
CA LEU A 168 4.10 -11.37 5.82
C LEU A 168 3.72 -11.54 4.35
N VAL A 169 3.31 -12.75 3.95
CA VAL A 169 2.79 -13.02 2.60
C VAL A 169 1.57 -12.14 2.31
N GLN A 170 0.61 -12.05 3.25
CA GLN A 170 -0.56 -11.19 3.12
C GLN A 170 -0.17 -9.71 3.03
N ALA A 171 0.76 -9.25 3.87
CA ALA A 171 1.19 -7.86 3.93
C ALA A 171 1.89 -7.41 2.64
N LEU A 172 2.84 -8.20 2.13
CA LEU A 172 3.55 -7.93 0.88
C LEU A 172 2.61 -7.97 -0.33
N SER A 173 1.65 -8.90 -0.33
CA SER A 173 0.61 -8.96 -1.37
C SER A 173 -0.29 -7.73 -1.32
N ASP A 174 -0.79 -7.37 -0.14
CA ASP A 174 -1.67 -6.22 0.06
C ASP A 174 -0.96 -4.91 -0.30
N MET A 175 0.33 -4.77 0.02
CA MET A 175 1.16 -3.63 -0.37
C MET A 175 1.14 -3.44 -1.90
N GLU A 176 1.49 -4.47 -2.68
CA GLU A 176 1.56 -4.36 -4.14
C GLU A 176 0.16 -4.17 -4.75
N ILE A 177 -0.85 -4.88 -4.25
CA ILE A 177 -2.22 -4.78 -4.79
C ILE A 177 -2.81 -3.39 -4.54
N THR A 178 -2.67 -2.87 -3.33
CA THR A 178 -3.25 -1.57 -2.98
C THR A 178 -2.51 -0.43 -3.67
N ALA A 179 -1.18 -0.51 -3.80
CA ALA A 179 -0.38 0.45 -4.56
C ALA A 179 -0.77 0.48 -6.05
N TYR A 180 -0.88 -0.70 -6.68
CA TYR A 180 -1.31 -0.78 -8.08
C TYR A 180 -2.72 -0.21 -8.27
N VAL A 181 -3.67 -0.58 -7.41
CA VAL A 181 -5.04 -0.06 -7.48
C VAL A 181 -5.07 1.44 -7.24
N GLU A 182 -4.35 1.96 -6.24
CA GLU A 182 -4.24 3.40 -5.99
C GLU A 182 -3.74 4.11 -7.24
N GLU A 183 -2.67 3.63 -7.88
CA GLU A 183 -2.14 4.22 -9.11
C GLU A 183 -3.20 4.31 -10.23
N GLN A 184 -4.08 3.31 -10.33
CA GLN A 184 -5.16 3.32 -11.32
C GLN A 184 -6.33 4.25 -10.95
N VAL A 185 -6.66 4.39 -9.66
CA VAL A 185 -7.84 5.14 -9.18
C VAL A 185 -7.54 6.57 -8.73
N ARG A 186 -6.29 6.89 -8.39
CA ARG A 186 -5.88 8.21 -7.91
C ARG A 186 -5.94 9.21 -9.07
N PRO A 187 -6.62 10.36 -8.88
CA PRO A 187 -6.65 11.39 -9.90
C PRO A 187 -5.27 12.03 -10.06
N ASN A 188 -4.80 12.16 -11.31
CA ASN A 188 -3.59 12.92 -11.59
C ASN A 188 -3.79 14.39 -11.16
N PRO A 189 -2.77 15.04 -10.55
CA PRO A 189 -2.87 16.46 -10.14
C PRO A 189 -3.18 17.38 -11.32
N PHE A 190 -2.81 16.95 -12.53
CA PHE A 190 -3.14 17.57 -13.79
C PHE A 190 -3.44 16.42 -14.77
N PRO A 191 -4.68 16.13 -15.23
CA PRO A 191 -5.92 16.93 -15.36
C PRO A 191 -7.08 16.58 -14.37
N GLY A 192 -6.80 16.12 -13.15
CA GLY A 192 -7.81 15.81 -12.12
C GLY A 192 -8.63 14.53 -12.38
N ARG A 193 -8.20 13.68 -13.32
CA ARG A 193 -8.83 12.38 -13.62
C ARG A 193 -7.88 11.26 -13.32
N SER A 194 -8.42 10.14 -12.85
CA SER A 194 -7.63 8.91 -12.67
C SER A 194 -7.37 8.22 -14.00
N ARG A 195 -6.37 7.34 -14.07
CA ARG A 195 -6.07 6.55 -15.27
C ARG A 195 -7.31 5.76 -15.72
N LEU A 196 -8.01 5.16 -14.77
CA LEU A 196 -9.23 4.40 -15.02
C LEU A 196 -10.39 5.31 -15.52
N GLN A 197 -10.51 6.54 -15.02
CA GLN A 197 -11.50 7.51 -15.53
C GLN A 197 -11.17 8.01 -16.93
N VAL A 198 -9.88 8.24 -17.24
CA VAL A 198 -9.44 8.64 -18.57
C VAL A 198 -9.74 7.53 -19.58
N GLN A 199 -9.47 6.28 -19.21
CA GLN A 199 -9.79 5.10 -20.02
C GLN A 199 -11.30 4.89 -20.20
N ARG A 200 -12.13 5.30 -19.23
CA ARG A 200 -13.60 5.23 -19.31
C ARG A 200 -14.24 6.38 -20.09
N ALA A 201 -13.56 7.51 -20.24
CA ALA A 201 -14.11 8.65 -20.96
C ALA A 201 -14.36 8.27 -22.42
N SER A 202 -15.54 8.60 -22.95
CA SER A 202 -15.82 8.31 -24.35
C SER A 202 -14.87 9.10 -25.25
N LEU A 203 -14.29 8.44 -26.25
CA LEU A 203 -13.36 9.05 -27.21
C LEU A 203 -13.99 10.29 -27.87
N LEU A 204 -15.31 10.25 -28.09
CA LEU A 204 -16.09 11.37 -28.61
C LEU A 204 -16.13 12.55 -27.64
N VAL A 205 -16.35 12.32 -26.33
CA VAL A 205 -16.31 13.39 -25.33
C VAL A 205 -14.88 13.96 -25.20
N GLY A 206 -13.86 13.11 -25.32
CA GLY A 206 -12.47 13.54 -25.38
C GLY A 206 -12.21 14.46 -26.59
N TRP A 207 -12.61 14.02 -27.78
CA TRP A 207 -12.49 14.78 -29.02
C TRP A 207 -13.27 16.10 -28.97
N LEU A 208 -14.52 16.09 -28.47
CA LEU A 208 -15.34 17.29 -28.31
C LEU A 208 -14.66 18.30 -27.39
N LYS A 209 -14.05 17.86 -26.28
CA LYS A 209 -13.34 18.76 -25.35
C LYS A 209 -12.10 19.37 -25.97
N VAL A 210 -11.31 18.60 -26.71
CA VAL A 210 -10.14 19.12 -27.43
C VAL A 210 -10.57 20.09 -28.53
N SER A 211 -11.61 19.73 -29.28
CA SER A 211 -12.16 20.57 -30.36
C SER A 211 -12.76 21.87 -29.81
N ALA A 212 -13.46 21.84 -28.68
CA ALA A 212 -14.01 23.04 -28.04
C ALA A 212 -12.89 24.00 -27.58
N LYS A 213 -11.79 23.48 -27.02
CA LYS A 213 -10.62 24.30 -26.68
C LYS A 213 -9.97 24.91 -27.92
N ALA A 214 -9.80 24.11 -28.98
CA ALA A 214 -9.26 24.58 -30.25
C ALA A 214 -10.17 25.64 -30.89
N ALA A 215 -11.50 25.49 -30.79
CA ALA A 215 -12.47 26.47 -31.25
C ALA A 215 -12.33 27.79 -30.47
N GLY A 216 -12.10 27.73 -29.16
CA GLY A 216 -11.80 28.91 -28.36
C GLY A 216 -10.53 29.64 -28.82
N VAL A 217 -9.46 28.91 -29.14
CA VAL A 217 -8.23 29.49 -29.70
C VAL A 217 -8.48 30.11 -31.07
N LEU A 218 -9.25 29.43 -31.94
CA LEU A 218 -9.64 29.98 -33.23
C LEU A 218 -10.49 31.27 -33.08
N ALA A 219 -11.41 31.30 -32.12
CA ALA A 219 -12.22 32.49 -31.85
C ALA A 219 -11.35 33.67 -31.40
N LEU A 220 -10.37 33.45 -30.52
CA LEU A 220 -9.40 34.48 -30.11
C LEU A 220 -8.56 34.96 -31.30
N TYR A 221 -8.13 34.05 -32.17
CA TYR A 221 -7.42 34.39 -33.40
C TYR A 221 -8.26 35.29 -34.32
N LEU A 222 -9.53 34.96 -34.53
CA LEU A 222 -10.45 35.75 -35.35
C LEU A 222 -10.72 37.13 -34.75
N VAL A 223 -10.91 37.21 -33.42
CA VAL A 223 -11.04 38.50 -32.72
C VAL A 223 -9.77 39.35 -32.90
N GLY A 224 -8.60 38.73 -32.83
CA GLY A 224 -7.32 39.39 -33.10
C GLY A 224 -7.23 39.95 -34.52
N LEU A 225 -7.70 39.20 -35.52
CA LEU A 225 -7.77 39.69 -36.92
C LEU A 225 -8.70 40.90 -37.06
N VAL A 226 -9.87 40.88 -36.42
CA VAL A 226 -10.80 42.02 -36.44
C VAL A 226 -10.20 43.23 -35.73
N GLY A 227 -9.55 43.04 -34.58
CA GLY A 227 -8.85 44.10 -33.87
C GLY A 227 -7.71 44.70 -34.69
N LEU A 228 -6.94 43.86 -35.40
CA LEU A 228 -5.86 44.31 -36.28
C LEU A 228 -6.40 45.19 -37.43
N TYR A 229 -7.53 44.82 -38.03
CA TYR A 229 -8.18 45.63 -39.06
C TYR A 229 -8.59 47.01 -38.53
N ALA A 230 -9.13 47.07 -37.31
CA ALA A 230 -9.53 48.34 -36.69
C ALA A 230 -8.32 49.25 -36.39
N LEU A 231 -7.16 48.68 -36.06
CA LEU A 231 -5.94 49.42 -35.74
C LEU A 231 -5.13 49.84 -36.99
N VAL A 232 -5.30 49.14 -38.12
CA VAL A 232 -4.57 49.39 -39.37
C VAL A 232 -5.56 49.66 -40.51
N PRO A 233 -6.08 50.89 -40.64
CA PRO A 233 -7.22 51.22 -41.52
C PRO A 233 -6.95 51.08 -43.03
N ASN A 234 -5.68 50.94 -43.44
CA ASN A 234 -5.28 50.72 -44.83
C ASN A 234 -4.95 49.25 -45.15
N LEU A 235 -5.24 48.31 -44.24
CA LEU A 235 -4.97 46.90 -44.49
C LEU A 235 -5.94 46.38 -45.57
N PRO A 236 -5.46 45.85 -46.71
CA PRO A 236 -6.35 45.37 -47.75
C PRO A 236 -7.23 44.21 -47.26
N ALA A 237 -8.54 44.30 -47.48
CA ALA A 237 -9.50 43.28 -47.04
C ALA A 237 -9.16 41.87 -47.57
N ALA A 238 -8.55 41.78 -48.75
CA ALA A 238 -8.08 40.52 -49.33
C ALA A 238 -7.10 39.76 -48.41
N TRP A 239 -6.21 40.46 -47.70
CA TRP A 239 -5.27 39.84 -46.77
C TRP A 239 -5.95 39.28 -45.52
N LEU A 240 -6.98 39.96 -45.01
CA LEU A 240 -7.76 39.48 -43.87
C LEU A 240 -8.60 38.27 -44.22
N ILE A 241 -9.24 38.27 -45.41
CA ILE A 241 -9.99 37.12 -45.92
C ILE A 241 -9.04 35.94 -46.10
N ALA A 242 -7.87 36.15 -46.72
CA ALA A 242 -6.88 35.10 -46.90
C ALA A 242 -6.38 34.53 -45.56
N ALA A 243 -6.08 35.38 -44.58
CA ALA A 243 -5.66 34.96 -43.23
C ALA A 243 -6.77 34.18 -42.50
N GLY A 244 -8.02 34.66 -42.55
CA GLY A 244 -9.17 33.97 -41.97
C GLY A 244 -9.40 32.59 -42.59
N LEU A 245 -9.34 32.50 -43.92
CA LEU A 245 -9.45 31.22 -44.64
C LEU A 245 -8.32 30.26 -44.28
N ALA A 246 -7.07 30.75 -44.25
CA ALA A 246 -5.92 29.93 -43.86
C ALA A 246 -6.06 29.39 -42.43
N GLY A 247 -6.44 30.25 -41.47
CA GLY A 247 -6.71 29.83 -40.09
C GLY A 247 -7.85 28.81 -40.00
N GLY A 248 -8.93 29.00 -40.76
CA GLY A 248 -10.05 28.06 -40.84
C GLY A 248 -9.65 26.69 -41.40
N VAL A 249 -8.86 26.66 -42.47
CA VAL A 249 -8.33 25.42 -43.05
C VAL A 249 -7.40 24.70 -42.07
N ILE A 250 -6.49 25.42 -41.41
CA ILE A 250 -5.59 24.84 -40.39
C ILE A 250 -6.40 24.22 -39.25
N TYR A 251 -7.41 24.93 -38.75
CA TYR A 251 -8.30 24.42 -37.70
C TYR A 251 -9.08 23.17 -38.14
N LEU A 252 -9.60 23.15 -39.36
CA LEU A 252 -10.30 22.00 -39.92
C LEU A 252 -9.37 20.79 -40.03
N LEU A 253 -8.15 20.98 -40.55
CA LEU A 253 -7.16 19.92 -40.65
C LEU A 253 -6.74 19.40 -39.27
N PHE A 254 -6.56 20.29 -38.29
CA PHE A 254 -6.25 19.93 -36.91
C PHE A 254 -7.36 19.08 -36.27
N THR A 255 -8.62 19.53 -36.36
CA THR A 255 -9.75 18.81 -35.77
C THR A 255 -9.96 17.44 -36.42
N LEU A 256 -9.77 17.34 -37.73
CA LEU A 256 -9.80 16.07 -38.47
C LEU A 256 -8.64 15.16 -38.05
N ALA A 257 -7.41 15.67 -37.92
CA ALA A 257 -6.26 14.89 -37.47
C ALA A 257 -6.45 14.35 -36.05
N VAL A 258 -7.00 15.15 -35.13
CA VAL A 258 -7.34 14.70 -33.77
C VAL A 258 -8.44 13.64 -33.81
N LEU A 259 -9.47 13.80 -34.65
CA LEU A 259 -10.53 12.80 -34.81
C LEU A 259 -9.99 11.46 -35.32
N VAL A 260 -9.20 11.48 -36.39
CA VAL A 260 -8.56 10.27 -36.95
C VAL A 260 -7.66 9.61 -35.93
N SER A 261 -6.90 10.40 -35.17
CA SER A 261 -6.04 9.90 -34.08
C SER A 261 -6.86 9.25 -32.96
N ALA A 262 -7.98 9.86 -32.56
CA ALA A 262 -8.88 9.29 -31.55
C ALA A 262 -9.52 7.97 -32.01
N ILE A 263 -9.94 7.89 -33.28
CA ILE A 263 -10.49 6.66 -33.88
C ILE A 263 -9.43 5.56 -33.93
N ARG A 264 -8.22 5.87 -34.43
CA ARG A 264 -7.11 4.91 -34.52
C ARG A 264 -6.62 4.45 -33.15
N ALA A 265 -6.56 5.34 -32.17
CA ALA A 265 -6.15 4.99 -30.82
C ALA A 265 -7.23 4.22 -30.07
N GLY A 266 -8.50 4.34 -30.44
CA GLY A 266 -9.64 3.78 -29.72
C GLY A 266 -9.53 2.29 -29.39
N PRO A 267 -9.23 1.40 -30.36
CA PRO A 267 -9.03 -0.03 -30.09
C PRO A 267 -7.90 -0.29 -29.10
N LYS A 268 -6.78 0.45 -29.19
CA LYS A 268 -5.65 0.32 -28.25
C LYS A 268 -6.07 0.71 -26.83
N TRP A 269 -6.78 1.83 -26.67
CA TRP A 269 -7.29 2.28 -25.38
C TRP A 269 -8.30 1.30 -24.78
N ARG A 270 -9.20 0.72 -25.60
CA ARG A 270 -10.14 -0.31 -25.14
C ARG A 270 -9.42 -1.55 -24.63
N ARG A 271 -8.44 -2.07 -25.39
CA ARG A 271 -7.63 -3.21 -24.96
C ARG A 271 -6.86 -2.92 -23.67
N MET A 272 -6.24 -1.74 -23.56
CA MET A 272 -5.54 -1.34 -22.33
C MET A 272 -6.50 -1.29 -21.15
N ARG A 273 -7.70 -0.71 -21.33
CA ARG A 273 -8.73 -0.67 -20.30
C ARG A 273 -9.18 -2.07 -19.88
N GLU A 274 -9.53 -2.92 -20.84
CA GLU A 274 -9.95 -4.30 -20.58
C GLU A 274 -8.84 -5.05 -19.83
N THR A 275 -7.58 -4.85 -20.20
CA THR A 275 -6.42 -5.43 -19.52
C THR A 275 -6.31 -4.91 -18.08
N THR A 276 -6.42 -3.59 -17.86
CA THR A 276 -6.35 -2.98 -16.53
C THR A 276 -7.51 -3.45 -15.64
N GLU A 277 -8.75 -3.42 -16.13
CA GLU A 277 -9.93 -3.87 -15.39
C GLU A 277 -9.82 -5.37 -15.06
N THR A 278 -9.40 -6.20 -16.01
CA THR A 278 -9.14 -7.63 -15.78
C THR A 278 -8.04 -7.86 -14.74
N LEU A 279 -6.96 -7.07 -14.78
CA LEU A 279 -5.85 -7.21 -13.83
C LEU A 279 -6.29 -6.82 -12.42
N ILE A 280 -7.03 -5.72 -12.28
CA ILE A 280 -7.64 -5.31 -11.01
C ILE A 280 -8.56 -6.40 -10.46
N ASP A 281 -9.40 -7.01 -11.30
CA ASP A 281 -10.33 -8.07 -10.87
C ASP A 281 -9.56 -9.32 -10.42
N LYS A 282 -8.49 -9.70 -11.12
CA LYS A 282 -7.63 -10.83 -10.75
C LYS A 282 -6.90 -10.56 -9.43
N MET A 283 -6.32 -9.37 -9.25
CA MET A 283 -5.63 -8.98 -8.01
C MET A 283 -6.60 -8.87 -6.83
N THR A 284 -7.81 -8.35 -7.06
CA THR A 284 -8.87 -8.32 -6.04
C THR A 284 -9.29 -9.73 -5.66
N SER A 285 -9.50 -10.63 -6.63
CA SER A 285 -9.79 -12.04 -6.32
C SER A 285 -8.68 -12.68 -5.48
N PHE A 286 -7.42 -12.44 -5.85
CA PHE A 286 -6.27 -12.94 -5.09
C PHE A 286 -6.22 -12.39 -3.66
N HIS A 287 -6.48 -11.10 -3.46
CA HIS A 287 -6.60 -10.50 -2.12
C HIS A 287 -7.69 -11.18 -1.27
N VAL A 288 -8.84 -11.48 -1.88
CA VAL A 288 -9.95 -12.17 -1.20
C VAL A 288 -9.58 -13.60 -0.84
N GLU A 289 -8.95 -14.33 -1.76
CA GLU A 289 -8.44 -15.69 -1.54
C GLU A 289 -7.46 -15.70 -0.34
N MET A 290 -6.50 -14.76 -0.32
CA MET A 290 -5.51 -14.64 0.74
C MET A 290 -6.10 -14.33 2.11
N ARG A 291 -7.23 -13.63 2.16
CA ARG A 291 -7.93 -13.28 3.40
C ARG A 291 -8.86 -14.34 3.95
N GLY A 292 -9.10 -15.42 3.21
CA GLY A 292 -9.82 -16.57 3.74
C GLY A 292 -9.18 -17.04 5.06
N SER A 293 -9.99 -17.49 6.02
CA SER A 293 -9.50 -18.06 7.28
C SER A 293 -8.98 -19.49 7.14
N GLY A 294 -9.18 -20.10 5.97
CA GLY A 294 -8.74 -21.46 5.67
C GLY A 294 -7.23 -21.57 5.41
N PRO A 295 -6.66 -22.78 5.53
CA PRO A 295 -5.29 -23.03 5.13
C PRO A 295 -5.10 -22.86 3.63
N ILE A 296 -4.01 -22.20 3.23
CA ILE A 296 -3.67 -21.90 1.83
C ILE A 296 -2.48 -22.75 1.43
N SER A 297 -2.59 -23.49 0.33
CA SER A 297 -1.45 -24.28 -0.16
C SER A 297 -0.37 -23.35 -0.72
N VAL A 298 0.89 -23.57 -0.30
CA VAL A 298 2.05 -22.78 -0.77
C VAL A 298 2.24 -22.92 -2.28
N ARG A 299 2.09 -24.14 -2.82
CA ARG A 299 2.14 -24.38 -4.27
C ARG A 299 1.02 -23.65 -5.02
N TYR A 300 -0.22 -23.72 -4.52
CA TYR A 300 -1.34 -22.99 -5.12
C TYR A 300 -1.06 -21.48 -5.13
N LEU A 301 -0.54 -20.95 -4.02
CA LEU A 301 -0.19 -19.54 -3.91
C LEU A 301 0.90 -19.13 -4.92
N ARG A 302 1.98 -19.92 -5.05
CA ARG A 302 3.03 -19.72 -6.07
C ARG A 302 2.43 -19.73 -7.48
N ASP A 303 1.61 -20.72 -7.81
CA ASP A 303 0.98 -20.85 -9.12
C ASP A 303 0.08 -19.64 -9.43
N ARG A 304 -0.68 -19.15 -8.44
CA ARG A 304 -1.53 -17.96 -8.59
C ARG A 304 -0.71 -16.69 -8.75
N MET A 305 0.37 -16.53 -8.00
CA MET A 305 1.27 -15.39 -8.15
C MET A 305 1.93 -15.39 -9.53
N GLN A 306 2.37 -16.55 -10.02
CA GLN A 306 2.96 -16.70 -11.36
C GLN A 306 1.97 -16.31 -12.46
N GLN A 307 0.71 -16.76 -12.37
CA GLN A 307 -0.35 -16.36 -13.30
C GLN A 307 -0.60 -14.85 -13.30
N LEU A 308 -0.47 -14.21 -12.13
CA LEU A 308 -0.60 -12.75 -12.00
C LEU A 308 0.61 -12.03 -12.58
N THR A 309 1.82 -12.58 -12.42
CA THR A 309 3.04 -12.06 -13.05
C THR A 309 2.99 -12.15 -14.57
N GLU A 310 2.50 -13.26 -15.12
CA GLU A 310 2.25 -13.41 -16.55
C GLU A 310 1.20 -12.41 -17.07
N ALA A 311 0.28 -11.97 -16.20
CA ALA A 311 -0.68 -10.90 -16.49
C ALA A 311 -0.13 -9.48 -16.28
N GLY A 312 1.11 -9.33 -15.82
CA GLY A 312 1.83 -8.07 -15.68
C GLY A 312 1.99 -7.54 -14.25
N VAL A 313 1.65 -8.32 -13.20
CA VAL A 313 1.92 -7.93 -11.80
C VAL A 313 3.39 -8.12 -11.47
N ILE A 314 4.00 -7.13 -10.81
CA ILE A 314 5.39 -7.19 -10.35
C ILE A 314 5.39 -7.39 -8.84
N TRP A 315 5.56 -8.63 -8.38
CA TRP A 315 5.59 -8.92 -6.95
C TRP A 315 6.91 -8.48 -6.30
N PRO A 316 6.90 -8.10 -5.01
CA PRO A 316 8.12 -7.89 -4.23
C PRO A 316 9.01 -9.12 -4.23
N GLN A 317 10.33 -8.95 -4.31
CA GLN A 317 11.27 -10.07 -4.32
C GLN A 317 11.20 -10.89 -3.02
N SER A 318 11.01 -10.21 -1.90
CA SER A 318 10.85 -10.81 -0.56
C SER A 318 9.67 -11.79 -0.49
N LEU A 319 8.61 -11.57 -1.28
CA LEU A 319 7.46 -12.47 -1.33
C LEU A 319 7.84 -13.80 -1.98
N TRP A 320 8.65 -13.78 -3.05
CA TRP A 320 9.19 -15.00 -3.65
C TRP A 320 10.14 -15.72 -2.71
N SER A 321 11.03 -14.98 -2.03
CA SER A 321 11.95 -15.57 -1.04
C SER A 321 11.20 -16.26 0.10
N LEU A 322 10.08 -15.70 0.58
CA LEU A 322 9.22 -16.34 1.58
C LEU A 322 8.62 -17.66 1.07
N LEU A 323 8.16 -17.70 -0.18
CA LEU A 323 7.62 -18.92 -0.78
C LEU A 323 8.70 -19.99 -1.01
N ASP A 324 9.91 -19.59 -1.41
CA ASP A 324 11.04 -20.50 -1.57
C ASP A 324 11.45 -21.09 -0.20
N ASP A 325 11.48 -20.28 0.86
CA ASP A 325 11.75 -20.75 2.23
C ASP A 325 10.68 -21.72 2.73
N LEU A 326 9.39 -21.40 2.53
CA LEU A 326 8.29 -22.29 2.91
C LEU A 326 8.37 -23.65 2.21
N GLU A 327 8.72 -23.67 0.93
CA GLU A 327 8.93 -24.91 0.17
C GLU A 327 10.17 -25.67 0.64
N ALA A 328 11.28 -24.98 0.92
CA ALA A 328 12.49 -25.59 1.46
C ALA A 328 12.25 -26.25 2.82
N ARG A 329 11.37 -25.67 3.65
CA ARG A 329 10.90 -26.25 4.92
C ARG A 329 9.81 -27.33 4.76
N ALA A 330 9.46 -27.70 3.52
CA ALA A 330 8.39 -28.64 3.20
C ALA A 330 7.01 -28.26 3.79
N VAL A 331 6.76 -26.96 3.97
CA VAL A 331 5.46 -26.46 4.43
C VAL A 331 4.45 -26.56 3.29
N ALA A 332 3.47 -27.45 3.45
CA ALA A 332 2.44 -27.65 2.43
C ALA A 332 1.37 -26.54 2.44
N ARG A 333 1.08 -25.97 3.62
CA ARG A 333 -0.02 -25.02 3.85
C ARG A 333 0.33 -24.01 4.93
N ILE A 334 -0.12 -22.76 4.75
CA ILE A 334 -0.03 -21.64 5.71
C ILE A 334 -1.42 -21.10 6.06
#